data_AF-A0AAE3QRN1-F1
#
_entry.id   AF-A0AAE3QRN1-F1
#
_cell.length_a   1.000
_cell.length_b   1.000
_cell.length_c   1.000
_cell.angle_alpha   90.00
_cell.angle_beta   90.00
_cell.angle_gamma   90.00
#
_symmetry.space_group_name_H-M   'P 1'
#
loop_
_entity.id
_entity.type
_entity.pdbx_description
1 polymer ?
#
loop_
_entity_poly.entity_id
_entity_poly.type
_entity_poly.pdbx_seq_one_letter_code
_entity_poly.pdbx_strand_id
1 'polypeptide(L)'
;MATSYIAYKEKGFWSNDTFVELSVDYIIKTFQAKSSETQWIKDYIDQWLFHIAKGNFLGFIDLGFDKYLIDENRVTSFIDLIRETKSYLLTKGDWLSHQELNLFIVHDKLQSRWSADLPTDTISKTLDKLELLLLGEWPSQDEVAIWKA
;
A
#
# COMPACT_ATOMS: atom_id res chain seq x y z
N MET A 1 -1.35 -14.41 -9.75
CA MET A 1 -0.71 -13.54 -8.74
C MET A 1 -1.31 -13.89 -7.39
N ALA A 2 -0.49 -13.88 -6.35
CA ALA A 2 -0.94 -14.23 -5.01
C ALA A 2 -1.87 -13.14 -4.44
N THR A 3 -2.66 -13.51 -3.45
CA THR A 3 -3.58 -12.62 -2.73
C THR A 3 -3.38 -12.80 -1.25
N SER A 4 -3.26 -11.68 -0.53
CA SER A 4 -3.07 -11.65 0.91
C SER A 4 -4.22 -10.95 1.61
N TYR A 5 -4.48 -11.35 2.84
CA TYR A 5 -5.42 -10.68 3.73
C TYR A 5 -4.68 -9.60 4.50
N ILE A 6 -5.02 -8.33 4.22
CA ILE A 6 -4.45 -7.17 4.91
C ILE A 6 -5.35 -6.86 6.09
N ALA A 7 -4.78 -6.95 7.29
CA ALA A 7 -5.51 -6.79 8.55
C ALA A 7 -4.97 -5.63 9.38
N TYR A 8 -5.87 -5.01 10.14
CA TYR A 8 -5.53 -4.10 11.23
C TYR A 8 -6.60 -4.21 12.30
N LYS A 9 -6.19 -4.44 13.55
CA LYS A 9 -7.13 -4.76 14.65
C LYS A 9 -8.06 -5.91 14.22
N GLU A 10 -9.37 -5.76 14.40
CA GLU A 10 -10.37 -6.80 14.09
C GLU A 10 -10.93 -6.70 12.65
N LYS A 11 -10.31 -5.89 11.79
CA LYS A 11 -10.80 -5.58 10.44
C LYS A 11 -9.75 -5.92 9.38
N GLY A 12 -10.20 -6.10 8.14
CA GLY A 12 -9.28 -6.34 7.03
C GLY A 12 -9.96 -6.70 5.71
N PHE A 13 -9.15 -6.83 4.67
CA PHE A 13 -9.60 -7.12 3.31
C PHE A 13 -8.61 -7.95 2.52
N TRP A 14 -9.10 -8.68 1.53
CA TRP A 14 -8.27 -9.38 0.56
C TRP A 14 -7.84 -8.43 -0.56
N SER A 15 -6.57 -8.50 -0.92
CA SER A 15 -6.01 -7.76 -2.07
C SER A 15 -5.02 -8.62 -2.84
N ASN A 16 -4.82 -8.27 -4.11
CA ASN A 16 -3.74 -8.84 -4.90
C ASN A 16 -2.41 -8.27 -4.38
N ASP A 17 -1.45 -9.15 -4.14
CA ASP A 17 -0.16 -8.81 -3.53
C ASP A 17 0.54 -7.71 -4.33
N THR A 18 0.52 -7.81 -5.66
CA THR A 18 1.15 -6.82 -6.53
C THR A 18 0.55 -5.42 -6.38
N PHE A 19 -0.76 -5.29 -6.14
CA PHE A 19 -1.35 -3.96 -5.91
C PHE A 19 -1.00 -3.40 -4.54
N VAL A 20 -0.80 -4.27 -3.54
CA VAL A 20 -0.32 -3.88 -2.22
C VAL A 20 1.14 -3.43 -2.31
N GLU A 21 2.00 -4.23 -2.96
CA GLU A 21 3.39 -3.89 -3.23
C GLU A 21 3.48 -2.54 -3.94
N LEU A 22 2.76 -2.38 -5.06
CA LEU A 22 2.66 -1.12 -5.82
C LEU A 22 2.27 0.06 -4.94
N SER A 23 1.24 -0.10 -4.11
CA SER A 23 0.78 0.95 -3.20
C SER A 23 1.87 1.34 -2.20
N VAL A 24 2.59 0.35 -1.65
CA VAL A 24 3.65 0.56 -0.66
C VAL A 24 4.84 1.34 -1.25
N ASP A 25 5.28 1.03 -2.47
CA ASP A 25 6.36 1.80 -3.11
C ASP A 25 5.95 3.24 -3.44
N TYR A 26 4.70 3.48 -3.84
CA TYR A 26 4.21 4.84 -4.01
C TYR A 26 4.19 5.61 -2.69
N ILE A 27 3.86 4.94 -1.57
CA ILE A 27 3.97 5.52 -0.22
C ILE A 27 5.44 5.87 0.08
N ILE A 28 6.37 4.95 -0.20
CA ILE A 28 7.81 5.17 0.01
C ILE A 28 8.32 6.35 -0.81
N LYS A 29 7.98 6.42 -2.11
CA LYS A 29 8.35 7.52 -3.00
C LYS A 29 7.79 8.86 -2.52
N THR A 30 6.54 8.88 -2.06
CA THR A 30 5.90 10.07 -1.52
C THR A 30 6.62 10.56 -0.26
N PHE A 31 7.00 9.64 0.64
CA PHE A 31 7.78 9.97 1.82
C PHE A 31 9.18 10.50 1.46
N GLN A 32 9.88 9.85 0.54
CA GLN A 32 11.23 10.25 0.10
C GLN A 32 11.28 11.61 -0.60
N ALA A 33 10.17 12.06 -1.18
CA ALA A 33 10.05 13.38 -1.77
C ALA A 33 9.95 14.51 -0.72
N LYS A 34 9.70 14.18 0.55
CA LYS A 34 9.61 15.16 1.65
C LYS A 34 10.99 15.58 2.15
N SER A 35 11.11 16.86 2.51
CA SER A 35 12.30 17.42 3.15
C SER A 35 12.31 17.24 4.68
N SER A 36 11.15 17.02 5.30
CA SER A 36 11.03 16.75 6.74
C SER A 36 10.76 15.27 7.00
N GLU A 37 11.75 14.57 7.55
CA GLU A 37 11.63 13.15 7.88
C GLU A 37 11.07 12.97 9.30
N THR A 38 9.92 12.32 9.43
CA THR A 38 9.47 11.79 10.72
C THR A 38 10.19 10.48 10.98
N GLN A 39 11.10 10.45 11.96
CA GLN A 39 12.01 9.31 12.18
C GLN A 39 11.31 7.95 12.26
N TRP A 40 10.15 7.86 12.93
CA TRP A 40 9.46 6.57 13.05
C TRP A 40 8.90 6.06 11.70
N ILE A 41 8.50 6.94 10.78
CA ILE A 41 8.05 6.55 9.43
C ILE A 41 9.24 6.03 8.64
N LYS A 42 10.39 6.71 8.77
CA LYS A 42 11.64 6.26 8.16
C LYS A 42 12.02 4.87 8.65
N ASP A 43 11.99 4.64 9.97
CA ASP A 43 12.27 3.34 10.56
C ASP A 43 11.29 2.26 10.07
N TYR A 44 10.00 2.60 9.94
CA TYR A 44 8.99 1.69 9.41
C TYR A 44 9.24 1.35 7.93
N ILE A 45 9.61 2.35 7.13
CA ILE A 45 9.95 2.15 5.72
C ILE A 45 11.17 1.24 5.58
N ASP A 46 12.27 1.61 6.24
CA ASP A 46 13.56 0.95 6.09
C ASP A 46 13.53 -0.49 6.62
N GLN A 47 12.83 -0.73 7.72
CA GLN A 47 12.79 -2.05 8.37
C GLN A 47 11.67 -2.96 7.87
N TRP A 48 10.64 -2.43 7.23
CA TRP A 48 9.44 -3.21 6.88
C TRP A 48 8.94 -2.95 5.47
N LEU A 49 8.43 -1.74 5.18
CA LEU A 49 7.73 -1.48 3.91
C LEU A 49 8.62 -1.67 2.70
N PHE A 50 9.92 -1.38 2.80
CA PHE A 50 10.87 -1.61 1.72
C PHE A 50 11.00 -3.09 1.35
N HIS A 51 10.86 -4.00 2.31
CA HIS A 51 10.86 -5.44 2.04
C HIS A 51 9.58 -5.89 1.34
N ILE A 52 8.44 -5.25 1.63
CA ILE A 52 7.16 -5.50 0.96
C ILE A 52 7.23 -5.02 -0.48
N ALA A 53 7.64 -3.76 -0.71
CA ALA A 53 7.80 -3.22 -2.07
C ALA A 53 8.74 -4.07 -2.95
N LYS A 54 9.74 -4.72 -2.34
CA LYS A 54 10.66 -5.63 -3.03
C LYS A 54 10.09 -7.02 -3.35
N GLY A 55 8.91 -7.36 -2.86
CA GLY A 55 8.35 -8.70 -2.97
C GLY A 55 9.15 -9.75 -2.17
N ASN A 56 9.81 -9.33 -1.07
CA ASN A 56 10.60 -10.26 -0.25
C ASN A 56 9.71 -11.17 0.62
N PHE A 57 8.42 -10.86 0.75
CA PHE A 57 7.47 -11.69 1.48
C PHE A 57 6.84 -12.71 0.53
N LEU A 58 7.35 -13.94 0.56
CA LEU A 58 6.86 -15.02 -0.29
C LEU A 58 5.64 -15.71 0.36
N GLY A 59 4.47 -15.57 -0.28
CA GLY A 59 3.26 -16.32 0.06
C GLY A 59 2.28 -15.62 1.00
N PHE A 60 2.66 -14.48 1.58
CA PHE A 60 1.74 -13.58 2.29
C PHE A 60 2.34 -12.17 2.35
N ILE A 61 1.52 -11.14 2.47
CA ILE A 61 1.94 -9.77 2.80
C ILE A 61 1.39 -9.40 4.17
N ASP A 62 2.27 -8.95 5.06
CA ASP A 62 1.93 -8.31 6.32
C ASP A 62 2.49 -6.89 6.33
N LEU A 63 1.61 -5.89 6.41
CA LEU A 63 2.02 -4.48 6.46
C LEU A 63 2.64 -4.10 7.81
N GLY A 64 2.56 -4.95 8.85
CA GLY A 64 3.17 -4.68 10.15
C GLY A 64 2.47 -3.56 10.92
N PHE A 65 1.20 -3.31 10.64
CA PHE A 65 0.46 -2.20 11.25
C PHE A 65 0.45 -2.27 12.78
N ASP A 66 0.25 -3.46 13.37
CA ASP A 66 0.24 -3.63 14.83
C ASP A 66 1.60 -3.32 15.48
N LYS A 67 2.71 -3.43 14.73
CA LYS A 67 4.07 -3.17 15.19
C LYS A 67 4.45 -1.69 15.10
N TYR A 68 4.01 -1.00 14.06
CA TYR A 68 4.48 0.37 13.76
C TYR A 68 3.43 1.45 14.06
N LEU A 69 2.13 1.13 13.97
CA LEU A 69 1.01 2.03 14.25
C LEU A 69 0.46 1.82 15.67
N ILE A 70 1.35 1.98 16.64
CA ILE A 70 1.12 1.67 18.07
C ILE A 70 0.30 2.72 18.82
N ASP A 71 0.12 3.91 18.25
CA ASP A 71 -0.60 5.02 18.85
C ASP A 71 -1.36 5.83 17.79
N GLU A 72 -2.35 6.61 18.23
CA GLU A 72 -3.23 7.39 17.35
C GLU A 72 -2.49 8.45 16.53
N ASN A 73 -1.40 9.02 17.06
CA ASN A 73 -0.61 10.02 16.33
C ASN A 73 0.09 9.38 15.14
N ARG A 74 0.64 8.17 15.31
CA ARG A 74 1.27 7.41 14.22
C ARG A 74 0.25 6.96 13.19
N VAL A 75 -0.91 6.47 13.62
CA VAL A 75 -2.03 6.12 12.72
C VAL A 75 -2.41 7.32 11.86
N THR A 76 -2.66 8.47 12.49
CA THR A 76 -3.06 9.71 11.80
C THR A 76 -1.98 10.16 10.82
N SER A 77 -0.72 10.20 11.27
CA SER A 77 0.41 10.59 10.42
C SER A 77 0.61 9.66 9.22
N PHE A 78 0.32 8.35 9.37
CA PHE A 78 0.39 7.40 8.26
C PHE A 78 -0.79 7.57 7.29
N ILE A 79 -2.00 7.82 7.81
CA ILE A 79 -3.17 8.14 6.98
C ILE A 79 -2.91 9.40 6.15
N ASP A 80 -2.31 10.44 6.73
CA ASP A 80 -1.96 11.65 6.00
C ASP A 80 -0.95 11.36 4.88
N LEU A 81 0.04 10.49 5.13
CA LEU A 81 0.96 10.02 4.09
C LEU A 81 0.23 9.25 2.98
N ILE A 82 -0.77 8.42 3.30
CA ILE A 82 -1.62 7.73 2.30
C ILE A 82 -2.39 8.75 1.45
N ARG A 83 -2.99 9.77 2.07
CA ARG A 83 -3.76 10.82 1.36
C ARG A 83 -2.89 11.66 0.43
N GLU A 84 -1.69 11.99 0.88
CA GLU A 84 -0.70 12.65 0.04
C GLU A 84 -0.25 11.74 -1.11
N THR A 85 -0.06 10.45 -0.86
CA THR A 85 0.30 9.47 -1.90
C THR A 85 -0.81 9.39 -2.97
N LYS A 86 -2.07 9.38 -2.56
CA LYS A 86 -3.22 9.48 -3.48
C LYS A 86 -3.16 10.78 -4.30
N SER A 87 -2.88 11.90 -3.65
CA SER A 87 -2.74 13.19 -4.33
C SER A 87 -1.58 13.19 -5.33
N TYR A 88 -0.45 12.57 -4.99
CA TYR A 88 0.69 12.37 -5.89
C TYR A 88 0.31 11.51 -7.09
N LEU A 89 -0.42 10.41 -6.89
CA LEU A 89 -0.90 9.56 -7.98
C LEU A 89 -1.83 10.30 -8.94
N LEU A 90 -2.70 11.19 -8.45
CA LEU A 90 -3.53 12.02 -9.32
C LEU A 90 -2.71 12.90 -10.28
N THR A 91 -1.51 13.34 -9.88
CA THR A 91 -0.62 14.11 -10.77
C THR A 91 -0.02 13.29 -11.91
N LYS A 92 -0.09 11.95 -11.85
CA LYS A 92 0.39 11.05 -12.91
C LYS A 92 -0.60 10.91 -14.07
N GLY A 93 -1.85 11.36 -13.89
CA GLY A 93 -2.93 11.18 -14.85
C GLY A 93 -3.63 9.83 -14.70
N ASP A 94 -4.48 9.50 -15.68
CA ASP A 94 -5.38 8.34 -15.60
C ASP A 94 -4.69 6.97 -15.74
N TRP A 95 -3.48 6.97 -16.31
CA TRP A 95 -2.73 5.75 -16.64
C TRP A 95 -1.28 5.87 -16.21
N LEU A 96 -0.79 4.82 -15.54
CA LEU A 96 0.61 4.60 -15.23
C LEU A 96 1.24 3.79 -16.37
N SER A 97 2.27 4.36 -17.00
CA SER A 97 2.94 3.68 -18.10
C SER A 97 3.66 2.42 -17.62
N HIS A 98 3.68 1.37 -18.44
CA HIS A 98 4.48 0.17 -18.17
C HIS A 98 5.98 0.47 -17.99
N GLN A 99 6.49 1.55 -18.60
CA GLN A 99 7.86 2.00 -18.39
C GLN A 99 8.08 2.43 -16.94
N GLU A 100 7.20 3.25 -16.39
CA GLU A 100 7.21 3.64 -14.98
C GLU A 100 7.01 2.45 -14.05
N LEU A 101 6.06 1.56 -14.37
CA LEU A 101 5.80 0.35 -13.58
C LEU A 101 6.99 -0.63 -13.57
N ASN A 102 7.82 -0.62 -14.61
CA ASN A 102 9.03 -1.45 -14.66
C ASN A 102 10.26 -0.79 -13.98
N LEU A 103 10.17 0.48 -13.57
CA LEU A 103 11.15 1.12 -12.68
C LEU A 103 10.92 0.77 -11.21
N PHE A 104 9.83 0.07 -10.93
CA PHE A 104 9.49 -0.39 -9.60
C PHE A 104 10.56 -1.34 -9.05
N ILE A 105 10.89 -1.20 -7.77
CA ILE A 105 11.94 -1.98 -7.13
C ILE A 105 11.43 -3.39 -6.83
N VAL A 106 11.11 -4.20 -7.85
CA VAL A 106 10.82 -5.63 -7.65
C VAL A 106 12.12 -6.40 -7.76
N HIS A 107 12.34 -7.37 -6.87
CA HIS A 107 13.49 -8.26 -6.92
C HIS A 107 13.67 -8.84 -8.34
N ASP A 108 14.83 -8.56 -8.95
CA ASP A 108 15.25 -8.82 -10.34
C ASP A 108 15.14 -10.30 -10.80
N LYS A 109 14.73 -11.20 -9.90
CA LYS A 109 14.78 -12.65 -10.10
C LYS A 109 13.41 -13.33 -10.24
N LEU A 110 12.29 -12.65 -9.98
CA LEU A 110 11.01 -13.38 -9.80
C LEU A 110 9.74 -12.79 -10.44
N GLN A 111 9.74 -11.64 -11.13
CA GLN A 111 8.50 -11.15 -11.75
C GLN A 111 8.62 -10.77 -13.22
N SER A 112 7.54 -11.11 -13.94
CA SER A 112 7.22 -10.72 -15.30
C SER A 112 7.21 -9.19 -15.39
N ARG A 113 7.90 -8.61 -16.37
CA ARG A 113 7.81 -7.17 -16.64
C ARG A 113 6.38 -6.80 -16.99
N TRP A 114 5.93 -5.65 -16.53
CA TRP A 114 4.67 -5.06 -16.98
C TRP A 114 4.74 -4.85 -18.49
N SER A 115 3.79 -5.45 -19.21
CA SER A 115 3.70 -5.36 -20.67
C SER A 115 2.65 -4.37 -21.14
N ALA A 116 1.87 -3.80 -20.21
CA ALA A 116 0.79 -2.87 -20.48
C ALA A 116 0.69 -1.83 -19.38
N ASP A 117 0.12 -0.68 -19.74
CA ASP A 117 -0.16 0.41 -18.82
C ASP A 117 -1.26 0.01 -17.84
N LEU A 118 -1.21 0.57 -16.64
CA LEU A 118 -2.16 0.29 -15.56
C LEU A 118 -2.99 1.54 -15.27
N PRO A 119 -4.33 1.44 -15.16
CA PRO A 119 -5.13 2.56 -14.68
C PRO A 119 -4.67 2.98 -13.28
N THR A 120 -4.38 4.27 -13.09
CA THR A 120 -3.93 4.83 -11.79
C THR A 120 -4.92 4.51 -10.67
N ASP A 121 -6.22 4.50 -11.00
CA ASP A 121 -7.32 4.13 -10.11
C ASP A 121 -7.16 2.74 -9.46
N THR A 122 -6.43 1.82 -10.09
CA THR A 122 -6.16 0.49 -9.53
C THR A 122 -5.37 0.59 -8.21
N ILE A 123 -4.40 1.51 -8.16
CA ILE A 123 -3.58 1.76 -6.98
C ILE A 123 -4.35 2.61 -5.98
N SER A 124 -5.05 3.65 -6.47
CA SER A 124 -5.91 4.50 -5.63
C SER A 124 -6.92 3.67 -4.83
N LYS A 125 -7.57 2.68 -5.45
CA LYS A 125 -8.49 1.76 -4.77
C LYS A 125 -7.83 0.97 -3.64
N THR A 126 -6.57 0.57 -3.78
CA THR A 126 -5.87 -0.14 -2.71
C THR A 126 -5.54 0.81 -1.56
N LEU A 127 -5.10 2.04 -1.88
CA LEU A 127 -4.87 3.09 -0.89
C LEU A 127 -6.16 3.49 -0.15
N ASP A 128 -7.30 3.56 -0.84
CA ASP A 128 -8.62 3.83 -0.23
C ASP A 128 -8.98 2.77 0.81
N LYS A 129 -8.77 1.49 0.48
CA LYS A 129 -9.02 0.40 1.43
C LYS A 129 -8.11 0.48 2.64
N LEU A 130 -6.83 0.82 2.45
CA LEU A 130 -5.89 1.02 3.56
C LEU A 130 -6.32 2.20 4.44
N GLU A 131 -6.70 3.32 3.83
CA GLU A 131 -7.20 4.50 4.56
C GLU A 131 -8.44 4.14 5.40
N LEU A 132 -9.46 3.53 4.80
CA LEU A 132 -10.69 3.11 5.49
C LEU A 132 -10.40 2.09 6.61
N LEU A 133 -9.47 1.17 6.39
CA LEU A 133 -9.04 0.19 7.39
C LEU A 133 -8.41 0.87 8.60
N LEU A 134 -7.52 1.83 8.37
CA LEU A 134 -6.81 2.55 9.44
C LEU A 134 -7.71 3.53 10.20
N LEU A 135 -8.69 4.14 9.52
CA LEU A 135 -9.76 4.93 10.15
C LEU A 135 -10.72 4.07 10.99
N GLY A 136 -10.66 2.74 10.85
CA GLY A 136 -11.61 1.85 11.49
C GLY A 136 -13.00 1.91 10.84
N GLU A 137 -13.13 2.51 9.67
CA GLU A 137 -14.36 2.63 8.89
C GLU A 137 -14.60 1.44 7.95
N TRP A 138 -13.60 0.57 7.79
CA TRP A 138 -13.76 -0.64 7.01
C TRP A 138 -14.88 -1.51 7.58
N PRO A 139 -15.82 -2.01 6.76
CA PRO A 139 -16.89 -2.87 7.23
C PRO A 139 -16.31 -4.12 7.90
N SER A 140 -16.96 -4.56 8.98
CA SER A 140 -16.66 -5.84 9.61
C SER A 140 -16.87 -6.99 8.60
N GLN A 141 -16.20 -8.13 8.79
CA GLN A 141 -16.34 -9.26 7.86
C GLN A 141 -17.80 -9.73 7.70
N ASP A 142 -18.63 -9.55 8.74
CA ASP A 142 -20.06 -9.86 8.73
C ASP A 142 -20.87 -8.90 7.82
N GLU A 143 -20.43 -7.65 7.67
CA GLU A 143 -21.08 -6.65 6.80
C GLU A 143 -20.71 -6.84 5.32
N VAL A 144 -19.53 -7.39 5.01
CA VAL A 144 -19.07 -7.64 3.63
C VAL A 144 -19.89 -8.75 2.95
N ALA A 145 -20.48 -9.67 3.72
CA ALA A 145 -21.35 -10.73 3.20
C ALA A 145 -22.65 -10.19 2.57
N ILE A 146 -23.11 -9.00 2.99
CA ILE A 146 -24.35 -8.37 2.50
C ILE A 146 -24.15 -7.76 1.11
N TRP A 147 -22.93 -7.40 0.72
CA TRP A 147 -22.61 -6.78 -0.58
C TRP A 147 -22.34 -7.79 -1.70
N LYS A 148 -22.50 -9.08 -1.42
CA LYS A 148 -22.35 -10.19 -2.38
C LYS A 148 -23.64 -10.98 -2.62
N ALA A 149 -24.78 -10.52 -2.08
CA ALA A 149 -26.11 -11.13 -2.26
C ALA A 149 -26.92 -10.39 -3.32
#